data_AF-A0A7N2LVB3-F1
#
_entry.id   AF-A0A7N2LVB3-F1
#
_cell.length_a   1.000
_cell.length_b   1.000
_cell.length_c   1.000
_cell.angle_alpha   90.00
_cell.angle_beta   90.00
_cell.angle_gamma   90.00
#
_symmetry.space_group_name_H-M   'P 1'
#
loop_
_entity.id
_entity.type
_entity.pdbx_description
1 polymer ?
#
loop_
_entity_poly.entity_id
_entity_poly.type
_entity_poly.pdbx_seq_one_letter_code
_entity_poly.pdbx_strand_id
1 'polypeptide(L)'
;MVGETSISGHSHALGLGFKVAIGELVADFEVAEGIYSRASIEDSDSVCLWLGANVMLEYSCEEATALLQKNLDNAKASLEVLVADLQFLRDQVTITQVTIARVFNWDVHQRRMRQSPAVKDS
;
A
#
# COMPACT_ATOMS: atom_id res chain seq x y z
N MET A 1 -23.23 -42.80 -39.49
CA MET A 1 -23.86 -41.54 -39.94
C MET A 1 -23.90 -40.65 -38.72
N VAL A 2 -23.06 -39.65 -38.52
CA VAL A 2 -22.40 -38.64 -39.37
C VAL A 2 -21.18 -38.17 -38.55
N GLY A 3 -20.00 -37.81 -39.03
CA GLY A 3 -19.39 -37.67 -40.34
C GLY A 3 -18.05 -37.00 -40.04
N GLU A 4 -16.93 -37.72 -40.19
CA GLU A 4 -15.59 -37.15 -40.06
C GLU A 4 -15.34 -36.23 -41.27
N THR A 5 -15.06 -34.96 -41.03
CA THR A 5 -14.56 -34.04 -42.08
C THR A 5 -13.18 -33.55 -41.67
N SER A 6 -12.19 -34.25 -42.22
CA SER A 6 -10.80 -33.83 -42.30
C SER A 6 -10.68 -32.68 -43.30
N ILE A 7 -10.07 -31.57 -42.91
CA ILE A 7 -9.67 -30.49 -43.83
C ILE A 7 -8.20 -30.19 -43.60
N SER A 8 -7.38 -30.71 -44.51
CA SER A 8 -5.97 -30.40 -44.67
C SER A 8 -5.81 -28.94 -45.13
N GLY A 9 -5.15 -28.11 -44.32
CA GLY A 9 -4.65 -26.80 -44.71
C GLY A 9 -3.15 -26.72 -44.51
N HIS A 10 -2.39 -26.84 -45.59
CA HIS A 10 -0.97 -26.47 -45.61
C HIS A 10 -0.86 -24.94 -45.47
N SER A 11 -0.10 -24.46 -44.47
CA SER A 11 0.52 -23.14 -44.54
C SER A 11 1.90 -23.20 -43.90
N HIS A 12 2.87 -22.76 -44.68
CA HIS A 12 4.31 -22.80 -44.42
C HIS A 12 4.76 -21.34 -44.28
N ALA A 13 5.09 -20.87 -43.07
CA ALA A 13 5.97 -19.72 -42.84
C ALA A 13 6.22 -19.48 -41.34
N LEU A 14 7.44 -19.82 -40.91
CA LEU A 14 8.36 -19.03 -40.09
C LEU A 14 7.81 -18.17 -38.95
N GLY A 15 8.14 -18.60 -37.73
CA GLY A 15 8.10 -17.76 -36.52
C GLY A 15 8.47 -18.60 -35.31
N LEU A 16 9.76 -18.75 -35.03
CA LEU A 16 10.25 -19.29 -33.75
C LEU A 16 9.93 -18.28 -32.63
N GLY A 17 8.67 -18.24 -32.23
CA GLY A 17 8.23 -17.67 -30.96
C GLY A 17 8.15 -18.81 -29.96
N PHE A 18 9.06 -18.81 -28.98
CA PHE A 18 9.05 -19.75 -27.88
C PHE A 18 7.83 -19.43 -27.00
N LYS A 19 6.64 -19.93 -27.36
CA LYS A 19 5.48 -19.93 -26.48
C LYS A 19 5.75 -20.99 -25.41
N VAL A 20 6.17 -20.54 -24.23
CA VAL A 20 6.18 -21.40 -23.04
C VAL A 20 4.72 -21.78 -22.80
N ALA A 21 4.35 -23.02 -23.13
CA ALA A 21 3.03 -23.55 -22.82
C ALA A 21 2.94 -23.73 -21.31
N ILE A 22 2.45 -22.70 -20.62
CA ILE A 22 1.95 -22.82 -19.26
C ILE A 22 0.73 -23.73 -19.41
N GLY A 23 0.71 -24.89 -18.74
CA GLY A 23 -0.43 -25.80 -18.79
C GLY A 23 -1.71 -25.05 -18.39
N GLU A 24 -2.85 -25.53 -18.89
CA GLU A 24 -4.18 -24.97 -18.63
C GLU A 24 -4.31 -24.50 -17.16
N LEU A 25 -4.37 -23.18 -16.96
CA LEU A 25 -4.29 -22.61 -15.62
C LEU A 25 -5.69 -22.61 -15.00
N VAL A 26 -5.94 -23.60 -14.17
CA VAL A 26 -7.24 -23.78 -13.51
C VAL A 26 -7.22 -23.13 -12.13
N ALA A 27 -8.18 -22.24 -11.87
CA ALA A 27 -8.34 -21.55 -10.59
C ALA A 27 -9.77 -21.67 -10.07
N ASP A 28 -9.91 -21.61 -8.74
CA ASP A 28 -11.21 -21.56 -8.07
C ASP A 28 -11.55 -20.08 -7.81
N PHE A 29 -12.52 -19.54 -8.54
CA PHE A 29 -12.96 -18.14 -8.47
C PHE A 29 -14.06 -17.97 -7.41
N GLU A 30 -13.92 -16.96 -6.57
CA GLU A 30 -14.96 -16.59 -5.61
C GLU A 30 -16.09 -15.84 -6.32
N VAL A 31 -17.28 -16.46 -6.38
CA VAL A 31 -18.46 -15.87 -7.03
C VAL A 31 -19.32 -15.09 -6.02
N ALA A 32 -19.32 -15.57 -4.78
CA ALA A 32 -19.88 -14.93 -3.60
C ALA A 32 -19.11 -15.39 -2.37
N GLU A 33 -19.31 -14.74 -1.22
CA GLU A 33 -18.62 -15.06 0.03
C GLU A 33 -18.73 -16.55 0.37
N GLY A 34 -17.59 -17.25 0.36
CA GLY A 34 -17.51 -18.69 0.64
C GLY A 34 -18.03 -19.62 -0.47
N ILE A 35 -18.44 -19.09 -1.63
CA ILE A 35 -18.90 -19.86 -2.81
C ILE A 35 -17.87 -19.72 -3.92
N TYR A 36 -17.24 -20.85 -4.27
CA TYR A 36 -16.18 -20.92 -5.27
C TYR A 36 -16.60 -21.76 -6.48
N SER A 37 -16.18 -21.33 -7.67
CA SER A 37 -16.37 -22.05 -8.92
C SER A 37 -15.04 -22.25 -9.63
N ARG A 38 -14.78 -23.47 -10.08
CA ARG A 38 -13.58 -23.79 -10.85
C ARG A 38 -13.71 -23.31 -12.29
N ALA A 39 -12.71 -22.60 -12.78
CA ALA A 39 -12.63 -22.20 -14.18
C ALA A 39 -11.19 -22.28 -14.70
N SER A 40 -11.10 -22.49 -16.01
CA SER A 40 -9.85 -22.44 -16.78
C SER A 40 -9.59 -21.00 -17.20
N ILE A 41 -8.35 -20.54 -17.04
CA ILE A 41 -7.91 -19.20 -17.42
C ILE A 41 -7.22 -19.28 -18.78
N GLU A 42 -7.71 -18.46 -19.71
CA GLU A 42 -7.08 -18.27 -21.01
C GLU A 42 -5.88 -17.32 -20.89
N ASP A 43 -4.84 -17.55 -21.71
CA ASP A 43 -3.71 -16.63 -21.80
C ASP A 43 -4.18 -15.26 -22.29
N SER A 44 -4.04 -14.23 -21.45
CA SER A 44 -4.34 -12.84 -21.77
C SER A 44 -3.14 -11.94 -21.50
N ASP A 45 -2.93 -10.97 -22.38
CA ASP A 45 -1.87 -9.95 -22.25
C ASP A 45 -2.36 -8.69 -21.50
N SER A 46 -3.64 -8.65 -21.11
CA SER A 46 -4.26 -7.55 -20.40
C SER A 46 -5.04 -7.99 -19.15
N VAL A 47 -5.17 -7.04 -18.20
CA VAL A 47 -5.88 -7.20 -16.93
C VAL A 47 -6.74 -5.97 -16.63
N CYS A 48 -7.87 -6.19 -15.95
CA CYS A 48 -8.73 -5.11 -15.49
C CYS A 48 -8.38 -4.71 -14.04
N LEU A 49 -8.04 -3.44 -13.83
CA LEU A 49 -7.76 -2.88 -12.51
C LEU A 49 -8.89 -1.98 -12.03
N TRP A 50 -9.30 -2.15 -10.77
CA TRP A 50 -10.21 -1.24 -10.09
C TRP A 50 -9.43 -0.08 -9.46
N LEU A 51 -9.66 1.13 -9.93
CA LEU A 51 -8.91 2.33 -9.49
C LEU A 51 -9.63 3.11 -8.39
N GLY A 52 -10.85 2.71 -8.02
CA GLY A 52 -11.71 3.43 -7.10
C GLY A 52 -12.68 4.37 -7.81
N ALA A 53 -13.49 5.10 -7.03
CA ALA A 53 -14.53 6.02 -7.56
C ALA A 53 -15.46 5.39 -8.62
N ASN A 54 -15.75 4.10 -8.50
CA ASN A 54 -16.52 3.30 -9.47
C ASN A 54 -15.90 3.19 -10.87
N VAL A 55 -14.57 3.31 -10.97
CA VAL A 55 -13.82 3.23 -12.23
C VAL A 55 -12.99 1.95 -12.28
N MET A 56 -13.18 1.19 -13.35
CA MET A 56 -12.36 0.06 -13.75
C MET A 56 -11.76 0.34 -15.13
N LEU A 57 -10.47 0.04 -15.32
CA LEU A 57 -9.80 0.19 -16.61
C LEU A 57 -8.97 -1.06 -16.93
N GLU A 58 -8.91 -1.38 -18.21
CA GLU A 58 -8.05 -2.42 -18.75
C GLU A 58 -6.64 -1.86 -18.99
N TYR A 59 -5.62 -2.64 -18.63
CA TYR A 59 -4.21 -2.33 -18.81
C TYR A 59 -3.50 -3.57 -19.37
N SER A 60 -2.43 -3.36 -20.13
CA SER A 60 -1.50 -4.46 -20.40
C SER A 60 -0.87 -4.96 -19.10
N CYS A 61 -0.45 -6.23 -19.06
CA CYS A 61 0.23 -6.81 -17.90
C CYS A 61 1.45 -5.99 -17.46
N GLU A 62 2.19 -5.41 -18.42
CA GLU A 62 3.35 -4.54 -18.15
C GLU A 62 2.95 -3.23 -17.48
N GLU A 63 1.95 -2.52 -18.04
CA GLU A 63 1.45 -1.26 -17.47
C GLU A 63 0.84 -1.45 -16.09
N ALA A 64 0.07 -2.52 -15.90
CA ALA A 64 -0.52 -2.88 -14.62
C ALA A 64 0.58 -3.11 -13.56
N THR A 65 1.62 -3.87 -13.92
CA THR A 65 2.75 -4.13 -13.02
C THR A 65 3.49 -2.83 -12.66
N ALA A 66 3.77 -1.98 -13.64
CA ALA A 66 4.43 -0.69 -13.42
C ALA A 66 3.58 0.24 -12.52
N LEU A 67 2.27 0.29 -12.74
CA LEU A 67 1.34 1.09 -11.94
C LEU A 67 1.28 0.61 -10.49
N LEU A 68 1.13 -0.71 -10.28
CA LEU A 68 1.08 -1.30 -8.95
C LEU A 68 2.41 -1.13 -8.21
N GLN A 69 3.53 -1.29 -8.91
CA GLN A 69 4.86 -1.07 -8.34
C GLN A 69 5.05 0.38 -7.90
N LYS A 70 4.66 1.35 -8.75
CA LYS A 70 4.69 2.77 -8.40
C LYS A 70 3.81 3.09 -7.20
N ASN A 71 2.59 2.53 -7.13
CA ASN A 71 1.70 2.72 -6.00
C ASN A 71 2.29 2.16 -4.70
N LEU A 72 2.91 0.98 -4.77
CA LEU A 72 3.61 0.35 -3.65
C LEU A 72 4.79 1.21 -3.18
N ASP A 73 5.62 1.71 -4.09
CA ASP A 73 6.78 2.54 -3.75
C ASP A 73 6.35 3.87 -3.11
N ASN A 74 5.30 4.50 -3.66
CA ASN A 74 4.72 5.71 -3.09
C ASN A 74 4.16 5.47 -1.67
N ALA A 75 3.48 4.33 -1.45
CA ALA A 75 2.95 3.97 -0.14
C ALA A 75 4.08 3.74 0.88
N LYS A 76 5.17 3.07 0.48
CA LYS A 76 6.35 2.86 1.32
C LYS A 76 7.05 4.18 1.66
N ALA A 77 7.28 5.04 0.68
CA ALA A 77 7.86 6.35 0.91
C ALA A 77 7.00 7.20 1.87
N SER A 78 5.67 7.17 1.67
CA SER A 78 4.73 7.86 2.57
C SER A 78 4.78 7.29 4.00
N LEU A 79 4.92 5.96 4.14
CA LEU A 79 5.08 5.32 5.44
C LEU A 79 6.36 5.77 6.15
N GLU A 80 7.49 5.83 5.44
CA GLU A 80 8.76 6.29 6.01
C GLU A 80 8.67 7.73 6.54
N VAL A 81 8.05 8.62 5.76
CA VAL A 81 7.79 10.01 6.19
C VAL A 81 6.92 10.05 7.45
N LEU A 82 5.79 9.31 7.46
CA LEU A 82 4.89 9.28 8.61
C LEU A 82 5.56 8.73 9.87
N VAL A 83 6.43 7.74 9.74
CA VAL A 83 7.20 7.20 10.86
C VAL A 83 8.16 8.25 11.44
N ALA A 84 8.86 9.00 10.57
CA ALA A 84 9.73 10.07 11.01
C ALA A 84 8.94 11.19 11.71
N ASP A 85 7.80 11.59 11.16
CA ASP A 85 6.92 12.61 11.75
C ASP A 85 6.37 12.18 13.11
N LEU A 86 5.96 10.91 13.26
CA LEU A 86 5.52 10.37 14.54
C LEU A 86 6.63 10.40 15.60
N GLN A 87 7.86 10.05 15.21
CA GLN A 87 9.00 10.12 16.12
C GLN A 87 9.30 11.57 16.51
N PHE A 88 9.26 12.50 15.55
CA PHE A 88 9.40 13.92 15.84
C PHE A 88 8.33 14.42 16.82
N LEU A 89 7.05 14.08 16.59
CA LEU A 89 5.95 14.48 17.48
C LEU A 89 6.13 13.92 18.89
N ARG A 90 6.56 12.66 19.02
CA ARG A 90 6.86 12.04 20.33
C ARG A 90 7.93 12.84 21.10
N ASP A 91 8.98 13.25 20.42
CA ASP A 91 10.07 14.03 21.02
C ASP A 91 9.57 15.43 21.40
N GLN A 92 8.77 16.08 20.54
CA GLN A 92 8.15 17.38 20.84
C GLN A 92 7.22 17.32 22.06
N VAL A 93 6.42 16.26 22.20
CA VAL A 93 5.57 16.06 23.38
C VAL A 93 6.43 16.00 24.65
N THR A 94 7.51 15.22 24.62
CA THR A 94 8.40 15.06 25.78
C THR A 94 9.08 16.38 26.15
N ILE A 95 9.63 17.11 25.17
CA ILE A 95 10.27 18.41 25.39
C ILE A 95 9.28 19.42 25.97
N THR A 96 8.07 19.44 25.43
CA THR A 96 7.00 20.35 25.89
C THR A 96 6.64 20.06 27.34
N GLN A 97 6.46 18.79 27.71
CA GLN A 97 6.16 18.38 29.08
C GLN A 97 7.26 18.82 30.07
N VAL A 98 8.53 18.60 29.72
CA VAL A 98 9.66 19.04 30.57
C VAL A 98 9.71 20.56 30.69
N THR A 99 9.46 21.27 29.59
CA THR A 99 9.47 22.74 29.57
C THR A 99 8.37 23.30 30.46
N ILE A 100 7.16 22.74 30.39
CA ILE A 100 6.05 23.11 31.28
C ILE A 100 6.44 22.89 32.74
N ALA A 101 7.02 21.74 33.08
CA ALA A 101 7.47 21.45 34.45
C ALA A 101 8.54 22.44 34.94
N ARG A 102 9.49 22.83 34.08
CA ARG A 102 10.52 23.83 34.42
C ARG A 102 9.93 25.21 34.68
N VAL A 103 9.01 25.65 33.82
CA VAL A 103 8.31 26.94 33.98
C VAL A 103 7.51 26.94 35.28
N PHE A 104 6.80 25.85 35.58
CA PHE A 104 6.07 25.69 36.84
C PHE A 104 7.00 25.78 38.06
N ASN A 105 8.12 25.04 38.04
CA ASN A 105 9.09 25.08 39.14
C ASN A 105 9.67 26.48 39.35
N TRP A 106 9.98 27.19 38.26
CA TRP A 106 10.47 28.56 38.33
C TRP A 106 9.41 29.51 38.92
N ASP A 107 8.15 29.42 38.48
CA ASP A 107 7.05 30.23 39.00
C ASP A 107 6.84 30.01 40.52
N VAL A 108 6.85 28.75 40.98
CA VAL A 108 6.77 28.42 42.41
C VAL A 108 7.95 29.03 43.20
N HIS A 109 9.18 28.92 42.69
CA HIS A 109 10.36 29.49 43.33
C HIS A 109 10.26 31.02 43.44
N GLN A 110 9.85 31.70 42.36
CA GLN A 110 9.67 33.15 42.34
C GLN A 110 8.60 33.62 43.34
N ARG A 111 7.47 32.90 43.44
CA ARG A 111 6.42 33.20 44.43
C ARG A 111 6.92 33.07 45.86
N ARG A 112 7.70 32.03 46.17
CA ARG A 112 8.30 31.84 47.51
C ARG A 112 9.29 32.94 47.88
N MET A 113 10.14 33.35 46.93
CA MET A 113 11.07 34.48 47.12
C MET A 113 10.32 35.79 47.39
N ARG A 114 9.22 36.05 46.67
CA ARG A 114 8.36 37.23 46.89
C ARG A 114 7.62 37.22 48.23
N GLN A 115 7.34 36.05 48.78
CA GLN A 115 6.69 35.89 50.10
C GLN A 115 7.69 35.95 51.27
N SER A 116 9.01 35.99 51.00
CA SER A 116 10.06 36.11 52.03
C SER A 116 10.70 37.52 52.10
N PRO A 117 9.98 38.55 52.56
CA PRO A 117 10.61 39.65 53.27
C PRO A 117 10.07 39.81 54.70
N ALA A 118 10.99 40.05 55.65
CA ALA A 118 10.79 40.38 57.08
C ALA A 118 10.83 39.23 58.10
N VAL A 119 12.01 38.62 58.30
CA VAL A 119 12.45 38.34 59.68
C VAL A 119 13.03 39.67 60.18
N LYS A 120 12.31 40.31 61.11
CA LYS A 120 12.77 41.50 61.84
C LYS A 120 14.01 41.15 62.65
N ASP A 121 15.15 41.75 62.33
CA ASP A 121 16.22 41.93 63.32
C ASP A 121 15.67 42.84 64.44
N SER A 122 15.75 42.33 65.68
CA SER A 122 15.38 43.04 66.93
C SER A 122 16.64 43.47 67.68
#